data_AF-U4U0I7-F1
#
_entry.id   AF-U4U0I7-F1
#
_cell.length_a   1.000
_cell.length_b   1.000
_cell.length_c   1.000
_cell.angle_alpha   90.00
_cell.angle_beta   90.00
_cell.angle_gamma   90.00
#
_symmetry.space_group_name_H-M   'P 1'
#
loop_
_entity.id
_entity.type
_entity.pdbx_description
1 polymer ?
#
loop_
_entity_poly.entity_id
_entity_poly.type
_entity_poly.pdbx_seq_one_letter_code
_entity_poly.pdbx_strand_id
1 'polypeptide(L)'
;MMGKPTAADLKLGLATAPVLFACEKYPELNPMIMRRFQEPGDVERAFELVHKSKGLEQTQFLAKQHCQEAVRIANMLKDSPFQKGLLVTADYVLNRMK
;
A
#
# COMPACT_ATOMS: atom_id res chain seq x y z
N MET A 1 -10.85 -4.31 -5.21
CA MET A 1 -10.91 -5.26 -4.08
C MET A 1 -9.68 -5.09 -3.24
N MET A 2 -9.82 -4.92 -1.92
CA MET A 2 -8.69 -5.13 -1.02
C MET A 2 -8.32 -6.61 -1.14
N GLY A 3 -7.18 -6.89 -1.74
CA GLY A 3 -6.85 -8.27 -2.11
C GLY A 3 -6.64 -9.13 -0.86
N LYS A 4 -6.62 -10.45 -1.08
CA LYS A 4 -6.10 -11.47 -0.15
C LYS A 4 -4.81 -11.04 0.62
N PRO A 5 -3.89 -10.21 0.09
CA PRO A 5 -2.68 -9.78 0.81
C PRO A 5 -2.93 -9.04 2.13
N THR A 6 -3.83 -8.05 2.19
CA THR A 6 -3.99 -7.26 3.43
C THR A 6 -4.50 -8.14 4.58
N ALA A 7 -5.43 -9.04 4.30
CA ALA A 7 -5.90 -10.01 5.30
C ALA A 7 -4.80 -11.00 5.72
N ALA A 8 -3.87 -11.37 4.82
CA ALA A 8 -2.73 -12.22 5.16
C ALA A 8 -1.73 -11.48 6.05
N ASP A 9 -1.39 -10.22 5.74
CA ASP A 9 -0.50 -9.39 6.53
C ASP A 9 -1.03 -9.19 7.96
N LEU A 10 -2.33 -8.88 8.10
CA LEU A 10 -2.98 -8.73 9.40
C LEU A 10 -2.89 -10.02 10.24
N LYS A 11 -3.12 -11.19 9.63
CA LYS A 11 -2.98 -12.49 10.30
C LYS A 11 -1.54 -12.81 10.72
N LEU A 12 -0.56 -12.21 10.06
CA LEU A 12 0.86 -12.28 10.43
C LEU A 12 1.27 -11.21 11.46
N GLY A 13 0.33 -10.39 11.92
CA GLY A 13 0.57 -9.32 12.89
C GLY A 13 1.20 -8.06 12.28
N LEU A 14 1.09 -7.87 10.96
CA LEU A 14 1.74 -6.79 10.22
C LEU A 14 0.77 -5.65 9.90
N ALA A 15 1.14 -4.44 10.32
CA ALA A 15 0.46 -3.21 9.92
C ALA A 15 1.23 -2.57 8.74
N THR A 16 0.74 -2.77 7.52
CA THR A 16 1.33 -2.16 6.31
C THR A 16 0.65 -0.84 5.96
N ALA A 17 1.13 -0.14 4.92
CA ALA A 17 0.70 1.21 4.57
C ALA A 17 -0.84 1.43 4.57
N PRO A 18 -1.70 0.52 4.05
CA PRO A 18 -3.14 0.73 4.11
C PRO A 18 -3.69 0.83 5.54
N VAL A 19 -3.12 0.05 6.47
CA VAL A 19 -3.49 0.06 7.89
C VAL A 19 -3.03 1.36 8.55
N LEU A 20 -1.80 1.80 8.26
CA LEU A 20 -1.25 3.02 8.84
C LEU A 20 -2.06 4.27 8.41
N PHE A 21 -2.43 4.36 7.13
CA PHE A 21 -3.32 5.43 6.66
C PHE A 21 -4.72 5.34 7.27
N ALA A 22 -5.25 4.12 7.48
CA ALA A 22 -6.54 3.95 8.13
C ALA A 22 -6.52 4.45 9.59
N CYS A 23 -5.38 4.40 10.28
CA CYS A 23 -5.23 4.89 11.66
C CYS A 23 -5.47 6.40 11.80
N GLU A 24 -5.19 7.17 10.75
CA GLU A 24 -5.44 8.62 10.74
C GLU A 24 -6.95 8.92 10.92
N LYS A 25 -7.80 8.06 10.36
CA LYS A 25 -9.27 8.17 10.46
C LYS A 25 -9.85 7.37 11.61
N TYR A 26 -9.23 6.23 11.94
CA TYR A 26 -9.69 5.30 12.96
C TYR A 26 -8.59 5.02 13.99
N PRO A 27 -8.38 5.90 14.97
CA PRO A 27 -7.35 5.74 16.00
C PRO A 27 -7.48 4.46 16.84
N GLU A 28 -8.65 3.81 16.84
CA GLU A 28 -8.86 2.50 17.47
C GLU A 28 -8.02 1.37 16.88
N LEU A 29 -7.46 1.56 15.68
CA LEU A 29 -6.47 0.64 15.11
C LEU A 29 -5.14 0.64 15.87
N ASN A 30 -4.76 1.75 16.52
CA ASN A 30 -3.47 1.85 17.22
C ASN A 30 -3.27 0.76 18.29
N PRO A 31 -4.21 0.53 19.24
CA PRO A 31 -4.05 -0.55 20.20
C PRO A 31 -4.05 -1.94 19.55
N MET A 32 -4.79 -2.16 18.44
CA MET A 32 -4.76 -3.42 17.68
C MET A 32 -3.37 -3.67 17.06
N ILE A 33 -2.75 -2.62 16.50
CA ILE A 33 -1.38 -2.67 15.96
C ILE A 33 -0.38 -2.99 17.06
N MET A 34 -0.48 -2.34 18.22
CA MET A 34 0.45 -2.53 19.33
C MET A 34 0.46 -3.97 19.84
N ARG A 35 -0.69 -4.64 19.82
CA ARG A 35 -0.82 -6.07 20.16
C ARG A 35 -0.76 -7.00 18.95
N ARG A 36 -0.31 -6.50 17.79
CA ARG A 36 -0.11 -7.28 16.55
C ARG A 36 -1.35 -8.08 16.13
N PHE A 37 -2.53 -7.51 16.32
CA PHE A 37 -3.81 -8.13 15.96
C PHE A 37 -4.06 -9.52 16.59
N GLN A 38 -3.53 -9.76 17.80
CA GLN A 38 -3.60 -11.06 18.46
C GLN A 38 -4.88 -11.29 19.28
N GLU A 39 -5.69 -10.26 19.53
CA GLU A 39 -6.96 -10.45 20.25
C GLU A 39 -8.06 -10.97 19.32
N PRO A 40 -9.00 -11.78 19.85
CA PRO A 40 -10.14 -12.25 19.06
C PRO A 40 -10.92 -11.09 18.43
N GLY A 41 -11.07 -11.14 17.10
CA GLY A 41 -11.79 -10.11 16.33
C GLY A 41 -10.93 -8.97 15.80
N ASP A 42 -9.65 -8.88 16.18
CA ASP A 42 -8.76 -7.80 15.73
C ASP A 42 -8.58 -7.77 14.22
N VAL A 43 -8.35 -8.94 13.61
CA VAL A 43 -8.11 -9.05 12.17
C VAL A 43 -9.35 -8.64 11.39
N GLU A 44 -10.52 -9.14 11.80
CA GLU A 44 -11.80 -8.83 11.17
C GLU A 44 -12.11 -7.34 11.28
N ARG A 45 -11.95 -6.77 12.48
CA ARG A 45 -12.22 -5.36 12.73
C ARG A 45 -11.23 -4.45 12.00
N ALA A 46 -9.94 -4.76 12.05
CA ALA A 46 -8.93 -3.99 11.34
C ALA A 46 -9.18 -4.01 9.83
N PHE A 47 -9.52 -5.17 9.26
CA PHE A 47 -9.86 -5.29 7.85
C PHE A 47 -11.08 -4.42 7.48
N GLU A 48 -12.14 -4.45 8.30
CA GLU A 48 -13.33 -3.62 8.10
C GLU A 48 -13.00 -2.12 8.13
N LEU A 49 -12.23 -1.67 9.12
CA LEU A 49 -11.86 -0.26 9.26
C LEU A 49 -11.00 0.23 8.11
N VAL A 50 -10.05 -0.59 7.68
CA VAL A 50 -9.22 -0.27 6.53
C VAL A 50 -10.09 -0.15 5.27
N HIS A 51 -11.09 -1.01 5.09
CA HIS A 51 -12.03 -0.92 3.96
C HIS A 51 -12.96 0.30 4.03
N LYS A 52 -13.40 0.71 5.23
CA LYS A 52 -14.22 1.92 5.47
C LYS A 52 -13.39 3.22 5.44
N SER A 53 -12.06 3.08 5.51
CA SER A 53 -11.12 4.19 5.38
C SER A 53 -10.82 4.49 3.91
N LYS A 54 -9.92 5.43 3.68
CA LYS A 54 -9.29 5.66 2.36
C LYS A 54 -7.87 5.08 2.28
N GLY A 55 -7.50 4.18 3.19
CA GLY A 55 -6.13 3.71 3.35
C GLY A 55 -5.58 3.00 2.12
N LEU A 56 -6.42 2.24 1.39
CA LEU A 56 -6.01 1.63 0.13
C LEU A 56 -5.74 2.69 -0.96
N GLU A 57 -6.65 3.66 -1.10
CA GLU A 57 -6.52 4.73 -2.10
C GLU A 57 -5.31 5.62 -1.80
N GLN A 58 -5.08 5.96 -0.53
CA GLN A 58 -3.90 6.71 -0.10
C GLN A 58 -2.61 5.93 -0.37
N THR A 59 -2.60 4.61 -0.15
CA THR A 59 -1.45 3.76 -0.48
C THR A 59 -1.18 3.72 -1.99
N GLN A 60 -2.23 3.59 -2.81
CA GLN A 60 -2.11 3.64 -4.27
C GLN A 60 -1.63 5.01 -4.75
N PHE A 61 -2.13 6.08 -4.15
CA PHE A 61 -1.68 7.45 -4.44
C PHE A 61 -0.20 7.62 -4.11
N LEU A 62 0.25 7.17 -2.94
CA LEU A 62 1.67 7.22 -2.55
C LEU A 62 2.55 6.40 -3.52
N ALA A 63 2.12 5.19 -3.90
CA ALA A 63 2.83 4.39 -4.89
C ALA A 63 2.94 5.12 -6.25
N LYS A 64 1.88 5.81 -6.68
CA LYS A 64 1.88 6.64 -7.89
C LYS A 64 2.87 7.80 -7.78
N GLN A 65 2.94 8.49 -6.64
CA GLN A 65 3.93 9.55 -6.42
C GLN A 65 5.37 9.02 -6.57
N HIS A 66 5.67 7.87 -5.96
CA HIS A 66 7.00 7.25 -6.11
C HIS A 66 7.33 6.86 -7.55
N CYS A 67 6.36 6.32 -8.30
CA CYS A 67 6.58 5.97 -9.71
C CYS A 67 6.74 7.21 -10.61
N GLN A 68 5.99 8.28 -10.34
CA GLN A 68 6.16 9.56 -11.03
C GLN A 68 7.56 10.14 -10.81
N GLU A 69 8.07 10.05 -9.57
CA GLU A 69 9.42 10.49 -9.25
C GLU A 69 10.49 9.59 -9.92
N ALA A 70 10.28 8.28 -9.94
CA ALA A 70 11.14 7.36 -10.65
C ALA A 70 11.21 7.68 -12.16
N VAL A 71 10.07 7.99 -12.79
CA VAL A 71 9.98 8.45 -14.18
C VAL A 71 10.74 9.76 -14.38
N ARG A 72 10.57 10.73 -13.47
CA ARG A 72 11.27 12.02 -13.52
C ARG A 72 12.78 11.84 -13.52
N ILE A 73 13.30 11.00 -12.62
CA ILE A 73 14.74 10.70 -12.52
C ILE A 73 15.22 9.91 -13.75
N ALA A 74 14.47 8.93 -14.22
CA ALA A 74 14.83 8.14 -15.41
C ALA A 74 14.91 9.00 -16.68
N ASN A 75 14.10 10.05 -16.80
CA ASN A 75 14.17 11.01 -17.91
C ASN A 75 15.44 11.88 -17.90
N MET A 76 16.23 11.89 -16.82
CA MET A 76 17.53 12.57 -16.77
C MET A 76 18.66 11.72 -17.40
N LEU A 77 18.40 10.43 -17.68
CA LEU A 77 19.36 9.54 -18.31
C LEU A 77 19.40 9.75 -19.83
N LYS A 78 20.52 9.37 -20.46
CA LYS A 78 20.65 9.40 -21.92
C LYS A 78 19.60 8.50 -22.57
N ASP A 79 18.96 9.00 -23.63
CA ASP A 79 18.01 8.22 -24.43
C ASP A 79 18.65 6.91 -24.89
N SER A 80 17.98 5.82 -24.55
CA SER A 80 18.43 4.45 -24.81
C SER A 80 17.29 3.46 -24.59
N PRO A 81 17.37 2.24 -25.14
CA PRO A 81 16.42 1.17 -24.83
C PRO A 81 16.32 0.87 -23.32
N PHE A 82 17.42 1.02 -22.57
CA PHE A 82 17.45 0.79 -21.13
C PHE A 82 16.66 1.85 -20.36
N GLN A 83 16.81 3.12 -20.74
CA GLN A 83 16.04 4.23 -20.17
C GLN A 83 14.53 4.02 -20.41
N LYS A 84 14.14 3.65 -21.63
CA LYS A 84 12.74 3.32 -21.97
C LYS A 84 12.22 2.14 -21.15
N GLY A 85 13.06 1.13 -20.91
CA GLY A 85 12.73 -0.01 -20.04
C GLY A 85 12.41 0.39 -18.60
N LEU A 86 13.14 1.37 -18.03
CA LEU A 86 12.84 1.90 -16.70
C LEU A 86 11.49 2.62 -16.66
N LEU A 87 11.18 3.43 -17.68
CA LEU A 87 9.89 4.12 -17.80
C LEU A 87 8.71 3.14 -17.85
N VAL A 88 8.82 2.09 -18.68
CA VAL A 88 7.80 1.03 -18.79
C VAL A 88 7.65 0.28 -17.47
N THR A 89 8.76 0.02 -16.77
CA THR A 89 8.72 -0.68 -15.48
C THR A 89 7.95 0.11 -14.42
N ALA A 90 8.14 1.43 -14.36
CA ALA A 90 7.41 2.29 -13.43
C ALA A 90 5.90 2.26 -13.68
N ASP A 91 5.47 2.28 -14.94
CA ASP A 91 4.04 2.14 -15.30
C ASP A 91 3.50 0.73 -14.97
N TYR A 92 4.27 -0.30 -15.33
CA TYR A 92 3.89 -1.70 -15.07
C TYR A 92 3.64 -1.99 -13.59
N VAL A 93 4.47 -1.46 -12.69
CA VAL A 93 4.32 -1.66 -11.24
C VAL A 93 3.00 -1.08 -10.71
N LEU A 94 2.53 0.03 -11.26
CA LEU A 94 1.25 0.64 -10.88
C LEU A 94 0.03 -0.11 -11.44
N ASN A 95 0.15 -0.58 -12.68
CA ASN A 95 -0.98 -1.13 -13.42
C ASN A 95 -1.05 -2.66 -13.38
N ARG A 96 -0.12 -3.34 -12.69
CA ARG A 96 -0.15 -4.81 -12.57
C ARG A 96 -1.47 -5.24 -11.95
N MET A 97 -2.31 -5.89 -12.73
CA MET A 97 -3.42 -6.68 -12.20
C MET A 97 -2.86 -8.02 -11.73
N LYS A 98 -3.13 -8.39 -10.48
CA LYS A 98 -2.89 -9.75 -9.98
C LYS A 98 -4.13 -10.59 -10.19
#